data_AF-A0A937BIZ1-F1
#
_entry.id   AF-A0A937BIZ1-F1
#
_cell.length_a   1.000
_cell.length_b   1.000
_cell.length_c   1.000
_cell.angle_alpha   90.00
_cell.angle_beta   90.00
_cell.angle_gamma   90.00
#
_symmetry.space_group_name_H-M   'P 1'
#
loop_
_entity.id
_entity.type
_entity.pdbx_description
1 polymer ?
#
loop_
_entity_poly.entity_id
_entity_poly.type
_entity_poly.pdbx_seq_one_letter_code
_entity_poly.pdbx_strand_id
1 'polypeptide(L)'
;MKFEEILKNNTGDEEALRFRDLSRNLIAKDAYNLALRSARDGDTKTAVAYAQKALRNWPNFPEAAELLKTLLAKKGGEDMVKSKELYNQSLDSFLAGDPQKALELAQKALELWPDNTEARRMVERLSQGGAGTPKISSKNTRGGDHF
;
A
#
# COMPACT_ATOMS: atom_id res chain seq x y z
N MET A 1 36.03 -16.58 20.64
CA MET A 1 35.18 -17.53 19.89
C MET A 1 33.85 -16.83 19.66
N LYS A 2 33.31 -16.83 18.44
CA LYS A 2 32.02 -16.15 18.17
C LYS A 2 30.89 -17.03 18.75
N PHE A 3 29.85 -16.44 19.35
CA PHE A 3 28.73 -17.22 19.90
C PHE A 3 28.08 -18.13 18.84
N GLU A 4 28.12 -17.73 17.57
CA GLU A 4 27.67 -18.56 16.43
C GLU A 4 28.46 -19.87 16.28
N GLU A 5 29.77 -19.86 16.59
CA GLU A 5 30.61 -21.06 16.55
C GLU A 5 30.31 -21.99 17.73
N ILE A 6 30.00 -21.41 18.90
CA ILE A 6 29.57 -22.15 20.08
C ILE A 6 28.22 -22.82 19.81
N LEU A 7 27.25 -22.09 19.27
CA LEU A 7 25.92 -22.62 18.95
C LEU A 7 25.93 -23.69 17.85
N LYS A 8 26.94 -23.73 16.97
CA LYS A 8 27.12 -24.82 16.00
C LYS A 8 27.52 -26.13 16.66
N ASN A 9 28.31 -26.07 17.73
CA ASN A 9 28.84 -27.25 18.43
C ASN A 9 27.98 -27.63 19.66
N ASN A 10 27.32 -26.67 20.29
CA ASN A 10 26.42 -26.82 21.41
C ASN A 10 25.24 -25.84 21.26
N THR A 11 24.13 -26.31 20.70
CA THR A 11 22.94 -25.49 20.44
C THR A 11 22.20 -25.04 21.71
N GLY A 12 22.47 -25.68 22.85
CA GLY A 12 21.86 -25.39 24.15
C GLY A 12 22.71 -24.53 25.07
N ASP A 13 23.86 -24.01 24.58
CA ASP A 13 24.72 -23.16 25.38
C ASP A 13 24.00 -21.86 25.78
N GLU A 14 23.63 -21.75 27.07
CA GLU A 14 22.80 -20.66 27.58
C GLU A 14 23.43 -19.28 27.37
N GLU A 15 24.75 -19.18 27.52
CA GLU A 15 25.48 -17.93 27.35
C GLU A 15 25.52 -17.50 25.88
N ALA A 16 25.81 -18.43 24.97
CA ALA A 16 25.78 -18.17 23.54
C ALA A 16 24.36 -17.82 23.03
N LEU A 17 23.33 -18.48 23.56
CA LEU A 17 21.93 -18.15 23.29
C LEU A 17 21.59 -16.73 23.77
N ARG A 18 22.03 -16.36 24.99
CA ARG A 18 21.83 -15.01 25.53
C ARG A 18 22.52 -13.95 24.66
N PHE A 19 23.74 -14.19 24.19
CA PHE A 19 24.45 -13.27 23.30
C PHE A 19 23.75 -13.12 21.95
N ARG A 20 23.27 -14.22 21.37
CA ARG A 20 22.46 -14.18 20.14
C ARG A 20 21.19 -13.36 20.33
N ASP A 21 20.47 -13.58 21.41
CA ASP A 21 19.21 -12.90 21.68
C ASP A 21 19.43 -11.41 21.96
N LEU A 22 20.49 -11.05 22.70
CA LEU A 22 20.90 -9.65 22.86
C LEU A 22 21.24 -9.00 21.51
N SER A 23 22.00 -9.68 20.65
CA SER A 23 22.34 -9.19 19.32
C SER A 23 21.09 -8.94 18.47
N ARG A 24 20.15 -9.88 18.45
CA ARG A 24 18.87 -9.74 17.75
C ARG A 24 18.04 -8.56 18.28
N ASN A 25 17.98 -8.40 19.60
CA ASN A 25 17.26 -7.30 20.22
C ASN A 25 17.87 -5.94 19.88
N LEU A 26 19.21 -5.84 19.77
CA LEU A 26 19.88 -4.62 19.31
C LEU A 26 19.53 -4.30 17.85
N ILE A 27 19.62 -5.30 16.96
CA ILE A 27 19.23 -5.14 15.54
C ILE A 27 17.76 -4.71 15.43
N ALA A 28 16.89 -5.27 16.28
CA ALA A 28 15.48 -4.92 16.31
C ALA A 28 15.26 -3.45 16.73
N LYS A 29 15.95 -2.99 17.77
CA LYS A 29 15.89 -1.60 18.24
C LYS A 29 16.41 -0.61 17.20
N ASP A 30 17.51 -0.94 16.52
CA ASP A 30 18.05 -0.10 15.45
C ASP A 30 17.07 0.00 14.26
N ALA A 31 16.51 -1.14 13.85
CA ALA A 31 15.48 -1.16 12.81
C ALA A 31 14.24 -0.35 13.22
N TYR A 32 13.80 -0.45 14.47
CA TYR A 32 12.68 0.35 14.99
C TYR A 32 12.99 1.86 14.96
N ASN A 33 14.19 2.27 15.34
CA ASN A 33 14.61 3.67 15.28
C ASN A 33 14.63 4.20 13.84
N LEU A 34 15.09 3.39 12.88
CA LEU A 34 15.02 3.73 11.46
C LEU A 34 13.57 3.86 10.98
N ALA A 35 12.69 2.94 11.41
CA ALA A 35 11.26 3.03 11.10
C ALA A 35 10.65 4.34 11.60
N LEU A 36 10.96 4.76 12.83
CA LEU A 36 10.50 6.02 13.39
C LEU A 36 11.01 7.23 12.62
N ARG A 37 12.27 7.22 12.16
CA ARG A 37 12.83 8.31 11.35
C ARG A 37 12.12 8.41 10.01
N SER A 38 12.02 7.31 9.26
CA SER A 38 11.30 7.28 7.99
C SER A 38 9.83 7.68 8.13
N ALA A 39 9.17 7.28 9.23
CA ALA A 39 7.78 7.68 9.49
C ALA A 39 7.64 9.20 9.68
N ARG A 40 8.59 9.83 10.38
CA ARG A 40 8.64 11.30 10.58
C ARG A 40 8.91 12.04 9.27
N ASP A 41 9.76 11.47 8.42
CA ASP A 41 10.07 12.02 7.09
C ASP A 41 8.92 11.82 6.07
N GLY A 42 7.85 11.14 6.48
CA GLY A 42 6.68 10.88 5.62
C GLY A 42 6.85 9.68 4.69
N ASP A 43 8.01 9.00 4.70
CA ASP A 43 8.24 7.79 3.92
C ASP A 43 7.60 6.56 4.60
N THR A 44 6.28 6.48 4.49
CA THR A 44 5.46 5.40 5.06
C THR A 44 5.92 4.03 4.56
N LYS A 45 6.34 3.91 3.29
CA LYS A 45 6.79 2.64 2.68
C LYS A 45 8.05 2.12 3.35
N THR A 46 9.08 2.96 3.48
CA THR A 46 10.34 2.58 4.12
C THR A 46 10.15 2.33 5.62
N ALA A 47 9.30 3.13 6.28
CA ALA A 47 8.97 2.93 7.68
C ALA A 47 8.35 1.54 7.94
N VAL A 48 7.41 1.09 7.10
CA VAL A 48 6.81 -0.25 7.19
C VAL A 48 7.88 -1.34 7.08
N ALA A 49 8.79 -1.22 6.11
CA ALA A 49 9.84 -2.22 5.89
C ALA A 49 10.78 -2.37 7.10
N TYR A 50 11.15 -1.24 7.74
CA TYR A 50 11.97 -1.25 8.94
C TYR A 50 11.24 -1.77 10.18
N ALA A 51 9.96 -1.41 10.37
CA ALA A 51 9.16 -1.95 11.47
C ALA A 51 9.00 -3.48 11.35
N GLN A 52 8.78 -4.00 10.14
CA GLN A 52 8.79 -5.45 9.89
C GLN A 52 10.15 -6.09 10.17
N LYS A 53 11.26 -5.42 9.82
CA LYS A 53 12.61 -5.89 10.14
C LYS A 53 12.83 -5.98 11.65
N ALA A 54 12.33 -5.03 12.42
CA ALA A 54 12.39 -5.07 13.88
C ALA A 54 11.68 -6.33 14.42
N LEU A 55 10.45 -6.58 13.97
CA LEU A 55 9.66 -7.74 14.40
C LEU A 55 10.23 -9.09 13.94
N ARG A 56 10.92 -9.15 12.79
CA ARG A 56 11.64 -10.37 12.37
C ARG A 56 12.78 -10.74 13.33
N ASN A 57 13.44 -9.74 13.93
CA ASN A 57 14.55 -9.97 14.86
C ASN A 57 14.04 -10.16 16.29
N TRP A 58 12.98 -9.45 16.67
CA TRP A 58 12.32 -9.57 17.96
C TRP A 58 10.79 -9.59 17.78
N PRO A 59 10.18 -10.80 17.68
CA PRO A 59 8.74 -10.94 17.41
C PRO A 59 7.84 -10.33 18.49
N ASN A 60 8.30 -10.34 19.75
CA ASN A 60 7.57 -9.80 20.91
C ASN A 60 7.99 -8.35 21.24
N PHE A 61 8.28 -7.52 20.23
CA PHE A 61 8.64 -6.12 20.41
C PHE A 61 7.39 -5.22 20.28
N PRO A 62 6.72 -4.85 21.39
CA PRO A 62 5.39 -4.24 21.34
C PRO A 62 5.38 -2.88 20.64
N GLU A 63 6.41 -2.06 20.82
CA GLU A 63 6.52 -0.74 20.20
C GLU A 63 6.64 -0.83 18.67
N ALA A 64 7.37 -1.84 18.17
CA ALA A 64 7.49 -2.08 16.73
C ALA A 64 6.18 -2.62 16.14
N ALA A 65 5.44 -3.45 16.88
CA ALA A 65 4.14 -3.96 16.46
C ALA A 65 3.09 -2.84 16.34
N GLU A 66 3.01 -1.96 17.34
CA GLU A 66 2.06 -0.84 17.33
C GLU A 66 2.41 0.18 16.24
N LEU A 67 3.71 0.46 16.05
CA LEU A 67 4.16 1.31 14.95
C LEU A 67 3.78 0.71 13.59
N LEU A 68 4.00 -0.59 13.37
CA LEU A 68 3.65 -1.25 12.12
C LEU A 68 2.14 -1.16 11.84
N LYS A 69 1.30 -1.41 12.84
CA LYS A 69 -0.16 -1.28 12.72
C LYS A 69 -0.58 0.12 12.29
N THR A 70 -0.02 1.15 12.93
CA THR A 70 -0.29 2.55 12.60
C THR A 70 0.15 2.89 11.17
N LEU A 71 1.35 2.45 10.78
CA LEU A 71 1.88 2.68 9.44
C LEU A 71 1.07 1.98 8.34
N LEU A 72 0.60 0.76 8.59
CA LEU A 72 -0.25 0.03 7.64
C LEU A 72 -1.61 0.70 7.47
N ALA A 73 -2.22 1.20 8.56
CA ALA A 73 -3.45 1.97 8.48
C ALA A 73 -3.26 3.26 7.66
N LYS A 74 -2.16 3.98 7.88
CA LYS A 74 -1.80 5.17 7.11
C LYS A 74 -1.62 4.84 5.63
N LYS A 75 -0.82 3.81 5.31
CA LYS A 75 -0.60 3.34 3.94
C LYS A 75 -1.91 2.95 3.25
N GLY A 76 -2.80 2.23 3.93
CA GLY A 76 -4.11 1.87 3.40
C GLY A 76 -4.96 3.10 3.06
N GLY A 77 -4.92 4.14 3.90
CA GLY A 77 -5.56 5.42 3.61
C GLY A 77 -4.96 6.14 2.39
N GLU A 78 -3.62 6.18 2.29
CA GLU A 78 -2.90 6.74 1.14
C GLU A 78 -3.23 5.99 -0.16
N ASP A 79 -3.24 4.65 -0.12
CA ASP A 79 -3.60 3.78 -1.24
C ASP A 79 -5.05 3.98 -1.68
N MET A 80 -5.99 4.13 -0.72
CA MET A 80 -7.39 4.45 -1.02
C MET A 80 -7.52 5.78 -1.76
N VAL A 81 -6.84 6.84 -1.30
CA VAL A 81 -6.88 8.16 -1.95
C VAL A 81 -6.30 8.07 -3.35
N LYS A 82 -5.14 7.44 -3.50
CA LYS A 82 -4.49 7.26 -4.81
C LYS A 82 -5.30 6.40 -5.77
N SER A 83 -6.00 5.39 -5.26
CA SER A 83 -6.94 4.57 -6.03
C SER A 83 -8.10 5.40 -6.58
N LYS A 84 -8.69 6.29 -5.77
CA LYS A 84 -9.75 7.20 -6.24
C LYS A 84 -9.26 8.16 -7.33
N GLU A 85 -8.04 8.66 -7.18
CA GLU A 85 -7.42 9.54 -8.18
C GLU A 85 -7.17 8.81 -9.51
N LEU A 86 -6.63 7.59 -9.47
CA LEU A 86 -6.45 6.75 -10.67
C LEU A 86 -7.78 6.42 -11.35
N TYR A 87 -8.84 6.22 -10.57
CA TYR A 87 -10.19 6.06 -11.10
C TYR A 87 -10.68 7.32 -11.83
N ASN A 88 -10.47 8.51 -11.27
CA ASN A 88 -10.84 9.76 -11.94
C ASN A 88 -10.08 9.92 -13.28
N GLN A 89 -8.77 9.64 -13.28
CA GLN A 89 -7.96 9.68 -14.50
C GLN A 89 -8.39 8.64 -15.54
N SER A 90 -8.86 7.46 -15.07
CA SER A 90 -9.46 6.45 -15.94
C SER A 90 -10.72 6.97 -16.62
N LEU A 91 -11.60 7.63 -15.86
CA LEU A 91 -12.82 8.24 -16.38
C LEU A 91 -12.48 9.31 -17.43
N ASP A 92 -11.54 10.21 -17.14
CA ASP A 92 -11.11 11.25 -18.09
C ASP A 92 -10.58 10.65 -19.40
N SER A 93 -9.75 9.60 -19.31
CA SER A 93 -9.20 8.92 -20.48
C SER A 93 -10.31 8.25 -21.31
N PHE A 94 -11.31 7.67 -20.66
CA PHE A 94 -12.47 7.08 -21.34
C PHE A 94 -13.31 8.15 -22.06
N LEU A 95 -13.57 9.29 -21.41
CA LEU A 95 -14.29 10.41 -22.02
C LEU A 95 -13.53 11.01 -23.21
N ALA A 96 -12.19 10.97 -23.17
CA ALA A 96 -11.33 11.38 -24.27
C ALA A 96 -11.27 10.36 -25.42
N GLY A 97 -11.95 9.21 -25.31
CA GLY A 97 -11.98 8.17 -26.35
C GLY A 97 -10.79 7.22 -26.32
N ASP A 98 -10.06 7.14 -25.20
CA ASP A 98 -8.94 6.21 -24.97
C ASP A 98 -9.33 5.12 -23.95
N PRO A 99 -10.12 4.10 -24.36
CA PRO A 99 -10.59 3.05 -23.46
C PRO A 99 -9.47 2.11 -23.00
N GLN A 100 -8.38 1.96 -23.77
CA GLN A 100 -7.22 1.17 -23.35
C GLN A 100 -6.52 1.81 -22.15
N LYS A 101 -6.19 3.10 -22.23
CA LYS A 101 -5.58 3.83 -21.11
C LYS A 101 -6.51 3.90 -19.91
N ALA A 102 -7.81 4.11 -20.16
CA ALA A 102 -8.82 4.07 -19.10
C ALA A 102 -8.81 2.72 -18.36
N LEU A 103 -8.72 1.61 -19.08
CA LEU A 103 -8.71 0.26 -18.49
C LEU A 103 -7.48 0.06 -17.61
N GLU A 104 -6.30 0.45 -18.11
CA GLU A 104 -5.04 0.37 -17.37
C GLU A 104 -5.10 1.16 -16.04
N LEU A 105 -5.61 2.40 -16.10
CA LEU A 105 -5.74 3.25 -14.90
C LEU A 105 -6.73 2.68 -13.89
N ALA A 106 -7.86 2.13 -14.35
CA ALA A 106 -8.84 1.48 -13.46
C ALA A 106 -8.29 0.20 -12.82
N GLN A 107 -7.49 -0.59 -13.55
CA GLN A 107 -6.81 -1.76 -12.99
C GLN A 107 -5.79 -1.36 -11.92
N LYS A 108 -4.96 -0.34 -12.18
CA LYS A 108 -4.02 0.21 -11.19
C LYS A 108 -4.73 0.74 -9.94
N ALA A 109 -5.91 1.32 -10.09
CA ALA A 109 -6.72 1.73 -8.93
C ALA A 109 -7.11 0.53 -8.06
N LEU A 110 -7.49 -0.60 -8.66
CA LEU A 110 -7.85 -1.83 -7.94
C LEU A 110 -6.65 -2.53 -7.30
N GLU A 111 -5.47 -2.44 -7.92
CA GLU A 111 -4.22 -2.94 -7.33
C GLU A 111 -3.89 -2.24 -6.01
N LEU A 112 -4.14 -0.93 -5.92
CA LEU A 112 -3.92 -0.15 -4.70
C LEU A 112 -5.01 -0.37 -3.67
N TRP A 113 -6.27 -0.38 -4.10
CA TRP A 113 -7.41 -0.54 -3.21
C TRP A 113 -8.46 -1.46 -3.85
N PRO A 114 -8.44 -2.77 -3.54
CA PRO A 114 -9.35 -3.75 -4.12
C PRO A 114 -10.84 -3.48 -3.86
N ASP A 115 -11.16 -2.75 -2.79
CA ASP A 115 -12.55 -2.38 -2.43
C ASP A 115 -13.06 -1.13 -3.18
N ASN A 116 -12.28 -0.55 -4.09
CA ASN A 116 -12.76 0.54 -4.94
C ASN A 116 -13.84 0.04 -5.91
N THR A 117 -15.12 0.16 -5.52
CA THR A 117 -16.27 -0.30 -6.29
C THR A 117 -16.39 0.41 -7.64
N GLU A 118 -16.03 1.69 -7.72
CA GLU A 118 -16.14 2.46 -8.95
C GLU A 118 -15.07 2.05 -9.97
N ALA A 119 -13.84 1.85 -9.52
CA ALA A 119 -12.78 1.31 -10.37
C ALA A 119 -13.14 -0.09 -10.90
N ARG A 120 -13.75 -0.93 -10.06
CA ARG A 120 -14.21 -2.28 -10.45
C ARG A 120 -15.24 -2.22 -11.57
N ARG A 121 -16.28 -1.40 -11.41
CA ARG A 121 -17.30 -1.18 -12.44
C ARG A 121 -16.70 -0.63 -13.73
N MET A 122 -15.70 0.23 -13.64
CA MET A 122 -15.01 0.77 -14.80
C MET A 122 -14.26 -0.31 -15.57
N VAL A 123 -13.51 -1.18 -14.87
CA VAL A 123 -12.84 -2.35 -15.49
C VAL A 123 -13.86 -3.25 -16.16
N GLU A 124 -14.95 -3.62 -15.46
CA GLU A 124 -16.01 -4.47 -16.02
C GLU A 124 -16.60 -3.88 -17.30
N ARG A 125 -16.94 -2.58 -17.29
CA ARG A 125 -17.46 -1.87 -18.47
C ARG A 125 -16.51 -1.90 -19.65
N LEU A 126 -15.23 -1.62 -19.41
CA LEU A 126 -14.21 -1.52 -20.44
C LEU A 126 -13.79 -2.89 -20.99
N SER A 127 -13.79 -3.93 -20.15
CA SER A 127 -13.45 -5.30 -20.57
C SER A 127 -14.56 -6.01 -21.34
N GLN A 128 -15.83 -5.70 -21.09
CA GLN A 128 -16.97 -6.33 -21.78
C GLN A 128 -17.25 -5.74 -23.19
N GLY A 129 -16.35 -4.93 -23.76
CA GLY A 129 -16.58 -4.29 -25.06
C GLY A 129 -17.64 -3.18 -25.01
N GLY A 130 -18.01 -2.73 -23.81
CA GLY A 130 -18.94 -1.64 -23.56
C GLY A 130 -18.34 -0.26 -23.85
N ALA A 131 -17.74 -0.09 -25.04
CA ALA A 131 -17.48 1.21 -25.65
C ALA A 131 -18.79 1.88 -26.11
N GLY A 132 -19.87 1.70 -25.35
CA GLY A 132 -21.02 2.57 -25.40
C GLY A 132 -20.51 3.92 -24.94
N THR A 133 -20.27 4.79 -25.92
CA THR A 133 -20.00 6.22 -25.74
C THR A 133 -20.86 6.73 -24.57
N PRO A 134 -20.33 7.61 -23.73
CA PRO A 134 -21.18 8.30 -22.78
C PRO A 134 -22.29 8.93 -23.61
N LYS A 135 -23.53 8.45 -23.49
CA LYS A 135 -24.69 9.23 -23.89
C LYS A 135 -24.68 10.41 -22.93
N ILE A 136 -23.95 11.46 -23.29
CA ILE A 136 -24.14 12.79 -22.74
C ILE A 136 -25.61 13.05 -23.03
N SER A 137 -26.45 12.91 -22.01
CA SER A 137 -27.84 13.29 -22.12
C SER A 137 -27.83 14.79 -22.29
N SER A 138 -27.85 15.26 -23.54
CA SER A 138 -28.17 16.64 -23.89
C SER A 138 -29.65 16.88 -23.61
N LYS A 139 -30.04 16.84 -22.34
CA LYS A 139 -31.25 17.50 -21.88
C LYS A 139 -30.83 18.83 -21.29
N ASN A 140 -30.62 19.83 -22.15
CA ASN A 140 -31.40 21.07 -22.09
C ASN A 140 -31.06 21.99 -23.28
N THR A 141 -31.63 21.72 -24.46
CA THR A 141 -31.84 22.77 -25.46
C THR A 141 -33.27 22.70 -25.97
N ARG A 142 -33.94 23.86 -25.93
CA ARG A 142 -35.25 24.24 -26.49
C ARG A 142 -36.47 24.16 -25.57
N GLY A 143 -36.73 25.27 -24.88
CA GLY A 143 -37.87 26.13 -25.23
C GLY A 143 -37.31 27.54 -25.32
N GLY A 144 -37.46 28.32 -26.38
CA GLY A 144 -38.41 28.31 -27.48
C GLY A 144 -38.68 29.79 -27.74
N ASP A 145 -37.98 30.38 -28.71
CA ASP A 145 -38.31 31.71 -29.21
C ASP A 145 -39.65 31.61 -29.94
N HIS A 146 -40.63 32.41 -29.53
CA HIS A 146 -41.74 32.81 -30.38
C HIS A 146 -42.23 34.21 -29.96
N PHE A 147 -41.90 35.16 -30.84
CA PHE A 147 -42.53 36.46 -31.15
C PHE A 147 -42.72 37.50 -30.05
#